data_AF-A0A0C3E1D4-F1
#
_entry.id   AF-A0A0C3E1D4-F1
#
_cell.length_a   1.000
_cell.length_b   1.000
_cell.length_c   1.000
_cell.angle_alpha   90.00
_cell.angle_beta   90.00
_cell.angle_gamma   90.00
#
_symmetry.space_group_name_H-M   'P 1'
#
loop_
_entity.id
_entity.type
_entity.pdbx_description
1 polymer ?
#
loop_
_entity_poly.entity_id
_entity_poly.type
_entity_poly.pdbx_seq_one_letter_code
_entity_poly.pdbx_strand_id
1 'polypeptide(L)'
;MSQQHATTPSPILTGEDHAKGVIANAAKVITQYTNGLKQHNNLEYWNKTTQVVWDELQKVKLVVANLPVGFVMLIHLITADSFMVSPESLQKSQKWPPWEHIRCAKENNVEDHPWFKLQEPSFLVLTTSSPPPVPKKKGKGKGKAKAVETEKV
;
A
#
# COMPACT_ATOMS: atom_id res chain seq x y z
N MET A 1 -24.72 -49.69 -4.95
CA MET A 1 -23.44 -49.00 -5.20
C MET A 1 -23.67 -47.52 -4.95
N SER A 2 -23.01 -46.94 -3.94
CA SER A 2 -23.22 -45.53 -3.59
C SER A 2 -22.23 -44.66 -4.32
N GLN A 3 -22.71 -43.81 -5.24
CA GLN A 3 -21.85 -42.80 -5.87
C GLN A 3 -21.72 -41.61 -4.93
N GLN A 4 -20.49 -41.38 -4.43
CA GLN A 4 -20.15 -40.13 -3.76
C GLN A 4 -19.89 -39.07 -4.83
N HIS A 5 -20.82 -38.14 -5.01
CA HIS A 5 -20.55 -36.94 -5.78
C HIS A 5 -19.61 -36.05 -4.97
N ALA A 6 -18.36 -35.92 -5.44
CA ALA A 6 -17.46 -34.90 -4.93
C ALA A 6 -18.00 -33.54 -5.37
N THR A 7 -18.53 -32.75 -4.42
CA THR A 7 -18.87 -31.35 -4.67
C THR A 7 -17.57 -30.59 -4.92
N THR A 8 -17.23 -30.36 -6.19
CA THR A 8 -16.15 -29.45 -6.57
C THR A 8 -16.45 -28.07 -5.96
N PRO A 9 -15.59 -27.53 -5.08
CA PRO A 9 -15.81 -26.19 -4.55
C PRO A 9 -15.62 -25.20 -5.70
N SER A 10 -16.68 -24.47 -6.04
CA SER A 10 -16.58 -23.29 -6.90
C SER A 10 -15.54 -22.33 -6.30
N PRO A 11 -14.67 -21.72 -7.11
CA PRO A 11 -13.70 -20.76 -6.58
C PRO A 11 -14.46 -19.60 -5.92
N ILE A 12 -14.25 -19.44 -4.61
CA ILE A 12 -14.75 -18.28 -3.87
C ILE A 12 -13.95 -17.09 -4.40
N LEU A 13 -14.60 -16.26 -5.22
CA LEU A 13 -13.98 -15.05 -5.75
C LEU A 13 -13.82 -14.05 -4.60
N THR A 14 -12.63 -14.04 -3.99
CA THR A 14 -12.34 -13.17 -2.84
C THR A 14 -12.35 -11.70 -3.30
N GLY A 15 -12.71 -10.78 -2.40
CA GLY A 15 -12.65 -9.33 -2.70
C GLY A 15 -11.27 -8.89 -3.20
N GLU A 16 -10.21 -9.53 -2.72
CA GLU A 16 -8.84 -9.37 -3.23
C GLU A 16 -8.68 -9.73 -4.72
N ASP A 17 -9.24 -10.87 -5.17
CA ASP A 17 -9.03 -11.35 -6.54
C ASP A 17 -9.76 -10.47 -7.54
N HIS A 18 -10.94 -9.98 -7.16
CA HIS A 18 -11.65 -8.92 -7.86
C HIS A 18 -10.81 -7.62 -7.90
N ALA A 19 -10.26 -7.17 -6.78
CA ALA A 19 -9.44 -5.96 -6.71
C ALA A 19 -8.18 -6.05 -7.60
N LYS A 20 -7.43 -7.15 -7.50
CA LYS A 20 -6.27 -7.46 -8.34
C LYS A 20 -6.64 -7.44 -9.83
N GLY A 21 -7.78 -8.03 -10.20
CA GLY A 21 -8.29 -8.03 -11.58
C GLY A 21 -8.63 -6.63 -12.11
N VAL A 22 -9.33 -5.82 -11.32
CA VAL A 22 -9.65 -4.42 -11.66
C VAL A 22 -8.38 -3.59 -11.85
N ILE A 23 -7.38 -3.74 -10.98
CA ILE A 23 -6.12 -3.01 -11.05
C ILE A 23 -5.28 -3.43 -12.27
N ALA A 24 -5.21 -4.73 -12.56
CA ALA A 24 -4.53 -5.23 -13.77
C ALA A 24 -5.20 -4.69 -15.05
N ASN A 25 -6.53 -4.63 -15.10
CA ASN A 25 -7.26 -4.03 -16.22
C ASN A 25 -6.97 -2.52 -16.34
N ALA A 26 -7.10 -1.77 -15.24
CA ALA A 26 -6.84 -0.33 -15.21
C ALA A 26 -5.42 0.00 -15.68
N ALA A 27 -4.42 -0.73 -15.17
CA ALA A 27 -3.02 -0.58 -15.58
C ALA A 27 -2.81 -0.82 -17.09
N LYS A 28 -3.43 -1.86 -17.64
CA LYS A 28 -3.39 -2.17 -19.08
C LYS A 28 -4.02 -1.05 -19.91
N VAL A 29 -5.22 -0.60 -19.54
CA VAL A 29 -5.96 0.46 -20.24
C VAL A 29 -5.21 1.79 -20.19
N ILE A 30 -4.75 2.21 -19.01
CA ILE A 30 -3.99 3.45 -18.83
C ILE A 30 -2.69 3.41 -19.64
N THR A 31 -1.95 2.31 -19.62
CA THR A 31 -0.73 2.14 -20.41
C THR A 31 -1.01 2.19 -21.92
N GLN A 32 -2.09 1.55 -22.38
CA GLN A 32 -2.49 1.57 -23.80
C GLN A 32 -2.81 3.00 -24.28
N TYR A 33 -3.67 3.72 -23.56
CA TYR A 33 -4.09 5.07 -23.97
C TYR A 33 -2.96 6.10 -23.84
N THR A 34 -2.18 6.07 -22.76
CA THR A 34 -1.04 7.00 -22.60
C THR A 34 0.04 6.76 -23.67
N ASN A 35 0.26 5.52 -24.11
CA ASN A 35 1.15 5.21 -25.24
C ASN A 35 0.62 5.74 -26.57
N GLY A 36 -0.68 5.65 -26.83
CA GLY A 36 -1.31 6.20 -28.03
C GLY A 36 -1.19 7.72 -28.20
N LEU A 37 -1.01 8.49 -27.10
CA LEU A 37 -0.85 9.95 -27.15
C LEU A 37 0.29 10.43 -28.06
N LYS A 38 1.38 9.65 -28.21
CA LYS A 38 2.49 9.99 -29.11
C LYS A 38 2.16 9.80 -30.59
N GLN A 39 1.22 8.92 -30.91
CA GLN A 39 0.77 8.61 -32.27
C GLN A 39 -0.41 9.50 -32.69
N HIS A 40 -1.17 10.00 -31.72
CA HIS A 40 -2.35 10.83 -31.94
C HIS A 40 -2.15 12.21 -31.28
N ASN A 41 -1.49 13.13 -32.00
CA ASN A 41 -1.44 14.55 -31.65
C ASN A 41 -2.79 15.26 -31.97
N ASN A 42 -3.89 14.68 -31.49
CA ASN A 42 -5.26 15.14 -31.69
C ASN A 42 -5.89 15.45 -30.32
N LEU A 43 -6.39 16.69 -30.15
CA LEU A 43 -7.06 17.18 -28.95
C LEU A 43 -8.24 16.29 -28.51
N GLU A 44 -8.98 15.70 -29.45
CA GLU A 44 -10.07 14.76 -29.18
C GLU A 44 -9.55 13.47 -28.52
N TYR A 45 -8.45 12.91 -29.06
CA TYR A 45 -7.81 11.72 -28.49
C TYR A 45 -7.22 11.99 -27.10
N TRP A 46 -6.68 13.19 -26.88
CA TRP A 46 -6.18 13.62 -25.57
C TRP A 46 -7.31 13.78 -24.54
N ASN A 47 -8.45 14.38 -24.93
CA ASN A 47 -9.65 14.44 -24.10
C ASN A 47 -10.17 13.03 -23.74
N LYS A 48 -10.32 12.15 -24.74
CA LYS A 48 -10.73 10.76 -24.54
C LYS A 48 -9.77 10.00 -23.62
N THR A 49 -8.47 10.19 -23.81
CA THR A 49 -7.44 9.59 -22.94
C THR A 49 -7.58 10.05 -21.50
N THR A 50 -7.82 11.35 -21.27
CA THR A 50 -8.06 11.87 -19.90
C THR A 50 -9.27 11.20 -19.26
N GLN A 51 -10.40 11.16 -19.97
CA GLN A 51 -11.64 10.54 -19.45
C GLN A 51 -11.41 9.08 -19.09
N VAL A 52 -10.84 8.28 -20.00
CA VAL A 52 -10.59 6.85 -19.76
C VAL A 52 -9.61 6.63 -18.61
N VAL A 53 -8.50 7.38 -18.54
CA VAL A 53 -7.53 7.26 -17.43
C VAL A 53 -8.16 7.66 -16.10
N TRP A 54 -8.99 8.71 -16.09
CA TRP A 54 -9.72 9.15 -14.89
C TRP A 54 -10.70 8.08 -14.39
N ASP A 55 -11.50 7.51 -15.29
CA ASP A 55 -12.51 6.51 -14.94
C ASP A 55 -11.88 5.20 -14.42
N GLU A 56 -10.79 4.73 -15.04
CA GLU A 56 -10.03 3.59 -14.54
C GLU A 56 -9.40 3.88 -13.18
N LEU A 57 -8.88 5.10 -12.93
CA LEU A 57 -8.40 5.49 -11.60
C LEU A 57 -9.50 5.51 -10.55
N GLN A 58 -10.73 5.92 -10.88
CA GLN A 58 -11.86 5.84 -9.93
C GLN A 58 -12.18 4.37 -9.58
N LYS A 59 -12.14 3.46 -10.56
CA LYS A 59 -12.32 2.02 -10.32
C LYS A 59 -11.24 1.48 -9.38
N VAL A 60 -9.98 1.87 -9.57
CA VAL A 60 -8.87 1.50 -8.66
C VAL A 60 -9.11 2.05 -7.25
N LYS A 61 -9.49 3.32 -7.10
CA LYS A 61 -9.81 3.94 -5.80
C LYS A 61 -10.88 3.17 -5.02
N LEU A 62 -11.89 2.65 -5.70
CA LEU A 62 -12.96 1.87 -5.08
C LEU A 62 -12.51 0.49 -4.57
N VAL A 63 -11.46 -0.10 -5.15
CA VAL A 63 -11.01 -1.46 -4.80
C VAL A 63 -9.69 -1.53 -4.04
N VAL A 64 -8.90 -0.44 -4.00
CA VAL A 64 -7.55 -0.42 -3.41
C VAL A 64 -7.54 -0.83 -1.92
N ALA A 65 -8.61 -0.53 -1.18
CA ALA A 65 -8.76 -0.92 0.22
C ALA A 65 -8.98 -2.44 0.43
N ASN A 66 -9.29 -3.18 -0.63
CA ASN A 66 -9.46 -4.65 -0.61
C ASN A 66 -8.18 -5.40 -1.04
N LEU A 67 -7.04 -4.70 -1.15
CA LEU A 67 -5.76 -5.34 -1.46
C LEU A 67 -5.09 -5.90 -0.21
N PRO A 68 -4.38 -7.03 -0.34
CA PRO A 68 -3.56 -7.53 0.76
C PRO A 68 -2.38 -6.59 1.03
N VAL A 69 -1.96 -6.51 2.29
CA VAL A 69 -0.70 -5.87 2.68
C VAL A 69 0.47 -6.58 2.00
N GLY A 70 1.44 -5.81 1.52
CA GLY A 70 2.53 -6.31 0.67
C GLY A 70 2.21 -6.29 -0.83
N PHE A 71 1.02 -5.84 -1.25
CA PHE A 71 0.70 -5.69 -2.67
C PHE A 71 1.46 -4.51 -3.30
N VAL A 72 2.26 -4.80 -4.33
CA VAL A 72 3.02 -3.79 -5.08
C VAL A 72 2.11 -3.12 -6.13
N MET A 73 1.77 -1.86 -5.89
CA MET A 73 1.06 -1.04 -6.88
C MET A 73 2.00 -0.57 -7.99
N LEU A 74 1.52 -0.61 -9.24
CA LEU A 74 2.32 -0.19 -10.40
C LEU A 74 2.58 1.32 -10.39
N ILE A 75 3.84 1.71 -10.57
CA ILE A 75 4.32 3.11 -10.49
C ILE A 75 3.51 4.04 -11.40
N HIS A 76 3.14 3.61 -12.61
CA HIS A 76 2.34 4.42 -13.55
C HIS A 76 0.91 4.67 -13.05
N LEU A 77 0.30 3.73 -12.33
CA LEU A 77 -1.01 3.93 -11.69
C LEU A 77 -0.91 4.95 -10.56
N ILE A 78 0.14 4.83 -9.73
CA ILE A 78 0.39 5.75 -8.61
C ILE A 78 0.66 7.17 -9.13
N THR A 79 1.50 7.30 -10.15
CA THR A 79 1.84 8.60 -10.74
C THR A 79 0.65 9.20 -11.49
N ALA A 80 -0.18 8.37 -12.14
CA ALA A 80 -1.44 8.84 -12.69
C ALA A 80 -2.37 9.37 -11.60
N ASP A 81 -2.48 8.70 -10.44
CA ASP A 81 -3.30 9.20 -9.34
C ASP A 81 -2.82 10.57 -8.81
N SER A 82 -1.51 10.74 -8.63
CA SER A 82 -0.91 12.00 -8.17
C SER A 82 -1.12 13.20 -9.09
N PHE A 83 -1.24 12.98 -10.41
CA PHE A 83 -1.27 14.05 -11.41
C PHE A 83 -2.61 14.20 -12.15
N MET A 84 -3.50 13.22 -12.09
CA MET A 84 -4.80 13.29 -12.77
C MET A 84 -5.77 14.20 -12.02
N VAL A 85 -6.31 15.18 -12.75
CA VAL A 85 -7.41 16.03 -12.30
C VAL A 85 -8.70 15.58 -12.97
N SER A 86 -9.86 15.93 -12.40
CA SER A 86 -11.15 15.58 -13.02
C SER A 86 -11.26 16.18 -14.43
N PRO A 87 -11.93 15.50 -15.39
CA PRO A 87 -12.13 16.02 -16.74
C PRO A 87 -12.73 17.44 -16.77
N GLU A 88 -13.62 17.75 -15.83
CA GLU A 88 -14.19 19.09 -15.65
C GLU A 88 -13.14 20.14 -15.24
N SER A 89 -12.22 19.77 -14.35
CA SER A 89 -11.12 20.65 -13.91
C SER A 89 -10.11 20.87 -15.03
N LEU A 90 -9.87 19.84 -15.84
CA LEU A 90 -9.06 19.95 -17.06
C LEU A 90 -9.71 20.89 -18.09
N GLN A 91 -11.03 20.75 -18.34
CA GLN A 91 -11.74 21.64 -19.26
C GLN A 91 -11.67 23.11 -18.82
N LYS A 92 -11.81 23.38 -17.52
CA LYS A 92 -11.74 24.75 -16.95
C LYS A 92 -10.33 25.35 -16.99
N SER A 93 -9.30 24.54 -16.73
CA SER A 93 -7.90 25.01 -16.63
C SER A 93 -7.11 24.92 -17.94
N GLN A 94 -7.58 24.13 -18.90
CA GLN A 94 -6.87 23.73 -20.13
C GLN A 94 -5.46 23.16 -19.90
N LYS A 95 -5.15 22.73 -18.67
CA LYS A 95 -3.82 22.26 -18.26
C LYS A 95 -3.76 20.74 -18.23
N TRP A 96 -3.25 20.16 -19.32
CA TRP A 96 -3.09 18.71 -19.47
C TRP A 96 -2.24 18.09 -18.36
N PRO A 97 -2.54 16.84 -17.94
CA PRO A 97 -1.64 16.06 -17.11
C PRO A 97 -0.25 15.94 -17.76
N PRO A 98 0.85 15.89 -16.98
CA PRO A 98 2.20 15.70 -17.48
C PRO A 98 2.39 14.25 -17.95
N TRP A 99 1.80 13.89 -19.09
CA TRP A 99 1.71 12.52 -19.60
C TRP A 99 3.06 11.81 -19.72
N GLU A 100 4.13 12.53 -20.06
CA GLU A 100 5.46 11.95 -20.14
C GLU A 100 6.04 11.62 -18.75
N HIS A 101 5.76 12.42 -17.71
CA HIS A 101 6.12 12.07 -16.34
C HIS A 101 5.34 10.84 -15.84
N ILE A 102 4.06 10.71 -16.19
CA ILE A 102 3.23 9.54 -15.83
C ILE A 102 3.76 8.26 -16.51
N ARG A 103 4.16 8.36 -17.79
CA ARG A 103 4.63 7.23 -18.62
C ARG A 103 6.07 6.81 -18.36
N CYS A 104 6.91 7.72 -17.89
CA CYS A 104 8.33 7.49 -17.61
C CYS A 104 8.63 7.53 -16.10
N ALA A 105 7.60 7.32 -15.28
CA ALA A 105 7.72 7.39 -13.83
C ALA A 105 8.64 6.29 -13.27
N LYS A 106 9.34 6.63 -12.19
CA LYS A 106 10.21 5.73 -11.43
C LYS A 106 9.77 5.70 -9.98
N GLU A 107 10.27 4.72 -9.23
CA GLU A 107 9.93 4.48 -7.83
C GLU A 107 10.14 5.73 -6.96
N ASN A 108 11.26 6.43 -7.14
CA ASN A 108 11.56 7.69 -6.45
C ASN A 108 10.59 8.85 -6.69
N ASN A 109 9.69 8.75 -7.69
CA ASN A 109 8.66 9.75 -7.93
C ASN A 109 7.39 9.50 -7.09
N VAL A 110 7.29 8.36 -6.40
CA VAL A 110 6.06 7.88 -5.77
C VAL A 110 6.21 7.38 -4.33
N GLU A 111 7.41 7.45 -3.74
CA GLU A 111 7.71 6.92 -2.39
C GLU A 111 6.76 7.45 -1.29
N ASP A 112 6.34 8.72 -1.37
CA ASP A 112 5.42 9.33 -0.40
C ASP A 112 3.96 8.92 -0.58
N HIS A 113 3.58 8.31 -1.70
CA HIS A 113 2.17 8.06 -2.03
C HIS A 113 1.57 6.93 -1.18
N PRO A 114 0.32 7.06 -0.67
CA PRO A 114 -0.32 6.03 0.15
C PRO A 114 -0.37 4.65 -0.50
N TRP A 115 -0.57 4.59 -1.83
CA TRP A 115 -0.59 3.33 -2.59
C TRP A 115 0.77 2.67 -2.74
N PHE A 116 1.87 3.43 -2.66
CA PHE A 116 3.22 2.85 -2.65
C PHE A 116 3.46 2.10 -1.34
N LYS A 117 3.06 2.70 -0.22
CA LYS A 117 3.19 2.15 1.13
C LYS A 117 2.34 0.90 1.39
N LEU A 118 1.46 0.49 0.46
CA LEU A 118 0.79 -0.81 0.52
C LEU A 118 1.77 -1.99 0.43
N GLN A 119 2.94 -1.80 -0.18
CA GLN A 119 3.98 -2.83 -0.23
C GLN A 119 4.74 -2.96 1.10
N GLU A 120 4.67 -1.97 1.98
CA GLU A 120 5.31 -2.03 3.29
C GLU A 120 4.46 -2.91 4.22
N PRO A 121 4.93 -4.10 4.62
CA PRO A 121 4.25 -4.83 5.69
C PRO A 121 4.26 -3.98 6.95
N SER A 122 3.07 -3.79 7.54
CA SER A 122 2.87 -2.99 8.76
C SER A 122 3.44 -3.68 10.00
N PHE A 123 4.74 -3.93 10.01
CA PHE A 123 5.52 -4.29 11.19
C PHE A 123 5.68 -3.05 12.07
N LEU A 124 4.56 -2.56 12.64
CA LEU A 124 4.63 -1.94 13.95
C LEU A 124 5.07 -3.02 14.91
N VAL A 125 6.38 -3.09 15.11
CA VAL A 125 7.06 -4.05 15.96
C VAL A 125 6.40 -4.00 17.33
N LEU A 126 5.70 -5.08 17.68
CA LEU A 126 5.16 -5.28 19.01
C LEU A 126 6.32 -5.72 19.93
N THR A 127 7.30 -4.82 20.15
CA THR A 127 8.44 -5.05 21.03
C THR A 127 7.97 -4.97 22.48
N THR A 128 7.32 -6.05 22.90
CA THR A 128 7.21 -6.48 24.29
C THR A 128 8.62 -6.79 24.80
N SER A 129 9.41 -5.74 25.08
CA SER A 129 10.71 -5.82 25.72
C SER A 129 10.95 -4.59 26.61
N SER A 130 10.03 -4.39 27.54
CA SER A 130 10.41 -3.92 28.87
C SER A 130 10.15 -5.07 29.85
N PRO A 131 11.18 -5.62 30.51
CA PRO A 131 10.95 -6.59 31.57
C PRO A 131 10.21 -5.88 32.72
N PRO A 132 9.26 -6.55 33.40
CA PRO A 132 8.56 -5.94 34.52
C PRO A 132 9.56 -5.57 35.64
N PRO A 133 9.46 -4.38 36.25
CA PRO A 133 10.32 -4.00 37.36
C PRO A 133 10.17 -4.99 38.52
N VAL A 134 11.26 -5.69 38.86
CA VAL A 134 11.28 -6.62 40.00
C VAL A 134 10.93 -5.86 41.29
N PRO A 135 9.88 -6.25 42.03
CA PRO A 135 9.57 -5.60 43.30
C PRO A 135 10.68 -5.86 44.31
N LYS A 136 11.48 -4.83 44.63
CA LYS A 136 12.47 -4.91 45.71
C LYS A 136 11.75 -5.08 47.06
N LYS A 137 11.58 -6.33 47.50
CA LYS A 137 11.06 -6.65 48.83
C LYS A 137 11.94 -6.01 49.90
N LYS A 138 11.33 -5.13 50.70
CA LYS A 138 11.95 -4.37 51.79
C LYS A 138 12.26 -5.28 52.98
N GLY A 139 13.40 -5.98 52.93
CA GLY A 139 13.89 -6.87 53.99
C GLY A 139 14.38 -6.10 55.23
N LYS A 140 13.46 -5.78 56.14
CA LYS A 140 13.79 -5.18 57.45
C LYS A 140 14.25 -6.27 58.43
N GLY A 141 15.55 -6.60 58.40
CA GLY A 141 16.18 -7.61 59.27
C GLY A 141 17.06 -6.97 60.35
N LYS A 142 16.73 -7.20 61.63
CA LYS A 142 17.40 -6.63 62.82
C LYS A 142 18.24 -7.71 63.50
N GLY A 143 19.56 -7.53 63.60
CA GLY A 143 20.45 -8.48 64.27
C GLY A 143 21.73 -7.84 64.80
N LYS A 144 21.88 -7.77 66.14
CA LYS A 144 23.12 -7.42 66.85
C LYS A 144 23.71 -8.71 67.45
N ALA A 145 25.01 -8.95 67.30
CA ALA A 145 25.86 -9.66 68.26
C ALA A 145 27.35 -9.38 67.97
N LYS A 146 28.22 -9.49 68.99
CA LYS A 146 29.67 -9.25 68.94
C LYS A 146 30.48 -10.56 68.90
N ALA A 147 31.68 -10.49 68.34
CA ALA A 147 32.94 -11.07 68.84
C ALA A 147 34.08 -10.13 68.35
N VAL A 148 34.96 -9.55 69.19
CA VAL A 148 36.21 -10.14 69.75
C VAL A 148 37.15 -10.58 68.60
N GLU A 149 38.21 -9.84 68.24
CA GLU A 149 39.50 -9.60 68.96
C GLU A 149 40.29 -10.92 69.12
N THR A 150 41.61 -11.05 68.94
CA THR A 150 42.77 -10.14 68.83
C THR A 150 43.15 -9.83 67.35
N GLU A 151 44.34 -9.38 66.89
CA GLU A 151 45.64 -9.08 67.54
C GLU A 151 46.42 -7.90 66.88
N LYS A 152 47.75 -8.02 66.70
CA LYS A 152 48.71 -6.94 66.37
C LYS A 152 49.74 -7.32 65.30
N VAL A 153 50.35 -6.29 64.71
CA VAL A 153 51.81 -6.10 64.71
C VAL A 153 52.09 -4.79 65.46
#